data_AF-A0A2U9CTS5-F1
#
_entry.id   AF-A0A2U9CTS5-F1
#
_cell.length_a   1.000
_cell.length_b   1.000
_cell.length_c   1.000
_cell.angle_alpha   90.00
_cell.angle_beta   90.00
_cell.angle_gamma   90.00
#
_symmetry.space_group_name_H-M   'P 1'
#
loop_
_entity.id
_entity.type
_entity.pdbx_description
1 polymer ?
#
loop_
_entity_poly.entity_id
_entity_poly.type
_entity_poly.pdbx_seq_one_letter_code
_entity_poly.pdbx_strand_id
1 'polypeptide(L)'
;MDILKSLGHPEELFNLVKFKMGGCSAVMPKLDYESMTESLRTCYLYLNQTSRSFAAVIQALDGELRHAVCIFYLVLRALDTVEDDMSIPLDKKVPMLNDFHSYLYQDEWRFTESQEKDRQVLEDFPTISLEFRNLAQEYRDVISDICHRMGTGMAEFLEKKVGSMKEWDEYCHYVAGLVGIGLSQLFSASQLEDPEVGRDTELANSMGLFLQKTNIIRDYLEDTQEGRAFWPQEAWSQFAGRLEDLAKPDQLESALSCLNLLVTDALRHVPDVISYLSRLRNQSVFNFCAIPQVMAIATLSTCYNNPMVFQGVVKIRKGQAVTLMMEATNMSAVQTIIAQHSQEIVQKVSLTDPSRDKTLHILALIRERSTLSQSSLPSRTHHLSPMYLSAAMLLAALSWQYLSTTAAQAQGTGDMQGQ
;
A
#
# COMPACT_ATOMS: atom_id res chain seq x y z
N MET A 1 -4.57 16.39 14.79
CA MET A 1 -3.65 16.65 13.66
C MET A 1 -4.25 16.19 12.32
N ASP A 2 -4.70 14.94 12.18
CA ASP A 2 -5.28 14.42 10.92
C ASP A 2 -6.55 15.16 10.45
N ILE A 3 -7.45 15.51 11.37
CA ILE A 3 -8.68 16.26 11.09
C ILE A 3 -8.37 17.65 10.49
N LEU A 4 -7.33 18.31 11.01
CA LEU A 4 -6.90 19.64 10.54
C LEU A 4 -6.35 19.58 9.10
N LYS A 5 -5.64 18.49 8.74
CA LYS A 5 -5.11 18.27 7.39
C LYS A 5 -6.19 17.96 6.34
N SER A 6 -7.39 17.55 6.77
CA SER A 6 -8.55 17.29 5.89
C SER A 6 -9.60 18.41 5.92
N LEU A 7 -9.36 19.54 6.58
CA LEU A 7 -10.31 20.67 6.60
C LEU A 7 -10.58 21.27 5.20
N GLY A 8 -9.61 21.17 4.28
CA GLY A 8 -9.78 21.55 2.87
C GLY A 8 -10.51 20.50 2.01
N HIS A 9 -10.85 19.35 2.58
CA HIS A 9 -11.46 18.21 1.89
C HIS A 9 -12.70 17.71 2.67
N PRO A 10 -13.87 18.38 2.54
CA PRO A 10 -15.08 18.07 3.31
C PRO A 10 -15.51 16.60 3.25
N GLU A 11 -15.33 15.95 2.11
CA GLU A 11 -15.64 14.52 1.92
C GLU A 11 -14.71 13.60 2.70
N GLU A 12 -13.39 13.90 2.72
CA GLU A 12 -12.43 13.18 3.56
C GLU A 12 -12.77 13.32 5.05
N LEU A 13 -13.19 14.53 5.47
CA LEU A 13 -13.57 14.78 6.86
C LEU A 13 -14.82 13.98 7.25
N PHE A 14 -15.84 13.97 6.39
CA PHE A 14 -17.04 13.16 6.63
C PHE A 14 -16.72 11.66 6.67
N ASN A 15 -15.90 11.16 5.75
CA ASN A 15 -15.49 9.76 5.74
C ASN A 15 -14.65 9.40 6.97
N LEU A 16 -13.75 10.29 7.43
CA LEU A 16 -13.03 10.12 8.70
C LEU A 16 -13.98 10.05 9.90
N VAL A 17 -15.01 10.89 9.95
CA VAL A 17 -16.02 10.88 11.02
C VAL A 17 -16.86 9.60 10.94
N LYS A 18 -17.35 9.24 9.75
CA LYS A 18 -18.10 7.99 9.51
C LYS A 18 -17.27 6.75 9.89
N PHE A 19 -16.00 6.72 9.54
CA PHE A 19 -15.07 5.67 9.92
C PHE A 19 -14.93 5.56 11.45
N LYS A 20 -14.76 6.69 12.15
CA LYS A 20 -14.69 6.72 13.63
C LYS A 20 -16.01 6.34 14.31
N MET A 21 -17.16 6.58 13.68
CA MET A 21 -18.49 6.23 14.19
C MET A 21 -18.92 4.79 13.85
N GLY A 22 -18.00 3.93 13.38
CA GLY A 22 -18.29 2.52 13.10
C GLY A 22 -18.89 2.25 11.73
N GLY A 23 -18.88 3.23 10.82
CA GLY A 23 -19.33 3.07 9.43
C GLY A 23 -18.50 2.11 8.58
N CYS A 24 -17.43 1.55 9.14
CA CYS A 24 -16.63 0.49 8.54
C CYS A 24 -17.08 -0.93 8.92
N SER A 25 -18.06 -1.13 9.81
CA SER A 25 -18.48 -2.49 10.23
C SER A 25 -18.90 -3.39 9.06
N ALA A 26 -19.34 -2.83 7.94
CA ALA A 26 -19.65 -3.58 6.71
C ALA A 26 -18.40 -4.05 5.93
N VAL A 27 -17.25 -3.45 6.21
CA VAL A 27 -15.94 -3.72 5.58
C VAL A 27 -14.98 -4.38 6.58
N MET A 28 -15.20 -4.21 7.88
CA MET A 28 -14.34 -4.66 8.99
C MET A 28 -15.21 -5.22 10.13
N PRO A 29 -15.64 -6.49 10.05
CA PRO A 29 -16.41 -7.13 11.11
C PRO A 29 -15.61 -7.21 12.42
N LYS A 30 -16.31 -7.15 13.55
CA LYS A 30 -15.67 -7.37 14.87
C LYS A 30 -15.24 -8.83 14.99
N LEU A 31 -13.99 -9.04 15.38
CA LEU A 31 -13.49 -10.35 15.76
C LEU A 31 -14.05 -10.77 17.12
N ASP A 32 -14.51 -12.00 17.20
CA ASP A 32 -14.76 -12.66 18.47
C ASP A 32 -13.43 -13.20 19.02
N TYR A 33 -12.75 -12.37 19.80
CA TYR A 33 -11.51 -12.78 20.45
C TYR A 33 -11.75 -13.85 21.54
N GLU A 34 -12.96 -13.93 22.13
CA GLU A 34 -13.23 -14.81 23.27
C GLU A 34 -13.18 -16.29 22.89
N SER A 35 -13.52 -16.63 21.64
CA SER A 35 -13.43 -17.99 21.11
C SER A 35 -12.03 -18.42 20.66
N MET A 36 -11.05 -17.51 20.61
CA MET A 36 -9.67 -17.81 20.17
C MET A 36 -8.78 -18.33 21.30
N THR A 37 -7.79 -19.16 20.95
CA THR A 37 -6.67 -19.54 21.83
C THR A 37 -5.83 -18.32 22.22
N GLU A 38 -5.10 -18.42 23.33
CA GLU A 38 -4.22 -17.34 23.81
C GLU A 38 -3.11 -17.01 22.79
N SER A 39 -2.52 -18.03 22.18
CA SER A 39 -1.50 -17.91 21.14
C SER A 39 -2.04 -17.20 19.89
N LEU A 40 -3.24 -17.55 19.43
CA LEU A 40 -3.86 -16.89 18.28
C LEU A 40 -4.23 -15.43 18.56
N ARG A 41 -4.71 -15.11 19.77
CA ARG A 41 -4.93 -13.71 20.18
C ARG A 41 -3.63 -12.91 20.16
N THR A 42 -2.54 -13.53 20.61
CA THR A 42 -1.21 -12.94 20.60
C THR A 42 -0.72 -12.69 19.18
N CYS A 43 -0.94 -13.61 18.24
CA CYS A 43 -0.70 -13.37 16.81
C CYS A 43 -1.49 -12.16 16.29
N TYR A 44 -2.78 -12.03 16.60
CA TYR A 44 -3.54 -10.85 16.20
C TYR A 44 -3.05 -9.55 16.87
N LEU A 45 -2.53 -9.62 18.09
CA LEU A 45 -1.88 -8.47 18.73
C LEU A 45 -0.62 -8.05 17.95
N TYR A 46 0.25 -9.00 17.60
CA TYR A 46 1.42 -8.72 16.75
C TYR A 46 1.03 -8.17 15.39
N LEU A 47 -0.02 -8.72 14.75
CA LEU A 47 -0.55 -8.21 13.50
C LEU A 47 -0.94 -6.73 13.60
N ASN A 48 -1.66 -6.35 14.66
CA ASN A 48 -2.06 -4.95 14.87
C ASN A 48 -0.87 -4.02 15.13
N GLN A 49 0.18 -4.51 15.80
CA GLN A 49 1.39 -3.73 16.09
C GLN A 49 2.23 -3.46 14.84
N THR A 50 2.38 -4.45 13.96
CA THR A 50 3.30 -4.37 12.80
C THR A 50 2.60 -3.88 11.52
N SER A 51 1.31 -4.17 11.34
CA SER A 51 0.59 -3.95 10.08
C SER A 51 -0.26 -2.66 10.06
N ARG A 52 -0.53 -2.06 11.23
CA ARG A 52 -1.37 -0.85 11.41
C ARG A 52 -2.70 -0.93 10.64
N SER A 53 -2.87 -0.16 9.56
CA SER A 53 -4.11 -0.10 8.79
C SER A 53 -4.42 -1.38 8.02
N PHE A 54 -3.41 -2.17 7.67
CA PHE A 54 -3.59 -3.41 6.92
C PHE A 54 -4.07 -4.57 7.80
N ALA A 55 -3.81 -4.51 9.11
CA ALA A 55 -4.36 -5.45 10.09
C ALA A 55 -5.89 -5.54 10.01
N ALA A 56 -6.57 -4.40 9.90
CA ALA A 56 -8.02 -4.35 9.89
C ALA A 56 -8.63 -4.98 8.62
N VAL A 57 -7.90 -4.94 7.51
CA VAL A 57 -8.31 -5.56 6.24
C VAL A 57 -8.09 -7.08 6.29
N ILE A 58 -7.00 -7.55 6.91
CA ILE A 58 -6.76 -8.98 7.16
C ILE A 58 -7.85 -9.54 8.07
N GLN A 59 -8.17 -8.84 9.15
CA GLN A 59 -9.17 -9.25 10.15
C GLN A 59 -10.60 -9.34 9.57
N ALA A 60 -10.84 -8.74 8.40
CA ALA A 60 -12.11 -8.77 7.70
C ALA A 60 -12.30 -9.98 6.77
N LEU A 61 -11.25 -10.78 6.56
CA LEU A 61 -11.34 -11.97 5.72
C LEU A 61 -12.31 -13.02 6.29
N ASP A 62 -13.02 -13.69 5.39
CA ASP A 62 -14.02 -14.70 5.74
C ASP A 62 -13.38 -15.99 6.26
N GLY A 63 -14.06 -16.63 7.21
CA GLY A 63 -13.73 -17.98 7.69
C GLY A 63 -12.29 -18.17 8.17
N GLU A 64 -11.77 -19.37 7.90
CA GLU A 64 -10.42 -19.80 8.31
C GLU A 64 -9.30 -19.09 7.53
N LEU A 65 -9.60 -18.56 6.34
CA LEU A 65 -8.64 -17.81 5.51
C LEU A 65 -8.01 -16.65 6.29
N ARG A 66 -8.79 -16.01 7.17
CA ARG A 66 -8.31 -14.92 8.03
C ARG A 66 -7.13 -15.34 8.91
N HIS A 67 -7.20 -16.52 9.51
CA HIS A 67 -6.14 -17.04 10.37
C HIS A 67 -4.93 -17.41 9.53
N ALA A 68 -5.13 -18.08 8.39
CA ALA A 68 -4.06 -18.40 7.46
C ALA A 68 -3.30 -17.15 6.99
N VAL A 69 -4.01 -16.09 6.58
CA VAL A 69 -3.39 -14.83 6.13
C VAL A 69 -2.74 -14.06 7.29
N CYS A 70 -3.31 -14.08 8.49
CA CYS A 70 -2.69 -13.49 9.69
C CYS A 70 -1.33 -14.15 9.96
N ILE A 71 -1.29 -15.48 10.01
CA ILE A 71 -0.05 -16.22 10.26
C ILE A 71 0.93 -16.07 9.10
N PHE A 72 0.46 -16.13 7.85
CA PHE A 72 1.31 -15.88 6.68
C PHE A 72 1.99 -14.52 6.77
N TYR A 73 1.24 -13.45 7.09
CA TYR A 73 1.79 -12.12 7.27
C TYR A 73 2.86 -12.06 8.37
N LEU A 74 2.63 -12.71 9.52
CA LEU A 74 3.57 -12.70 10.64
C LEU A 74 4.85 -13.49 10.35
N VAL A 75 4.73 -14.63 9.66
CA VAL A 75 5.88 -15.41 9.19
C VAL A 75 6.75 -14.56 8.26
N LEU A 76 6.13 -13.88 7.29
CA LEU A 76 6.85 -13.01 6.37
C LEU A 76 7.41 -11.77 7.07
N ARG A 77 6.69 -11.18 8.03
CA ARG A 77 7.21 -10.07 8.86
C ARG A 77 8.46 -10.49 9.62
N ALA A 78 8.49 -11.70 10.16
CA ALA A 78 9.65 -12.23 10.86
C ALA A 78 10.83 -12.47 9.89
N LEU A 79 10.56 -13.00 8.69
CA LEU A 79 11.56 -13.14 7.63
C LEU A 79 12.14 -11.78 7.21
N ASP A 80 11.29 -10.79 6.90
CA ASP A 80 11.68 -9.41 6.57
C ASP A 80 12.53 -8.80 7.69
N THR A 81 12.17 -9.05 8.95
CA THR A 81 12.93 -8.52 10.10
C THR A 81 14.36 -9.08 10.16
N VAL A 82 14.59 -10.32 9.70
CA VAL A 82 15.94 -10.87 9.56
C VAL A 82 16.69 -10.23 8.38
N GLU A 83 16.00 -10.02 7.26
CA GLU A 83 16.58 -9.38 6.07
C GLU A 83 17.03 -7.95 6.36
N ASP A 84 16.13 -7.12 6.91
CA ASP A 84 16.33 -5.68 7.16
C ASP A 84 17.38 -5.40 8.25
N ASP A 85 17.62 -6.33 9.18
CA ASP A 85 18.50 -6.07 10.32
C ASP A 85 19.99 -6.05 9.93
N MET A 86 20.52 -4.86 9.69
CA MET A 86 21.92 -4.63 9.30
C MET A 86 22.93 -4.99 10.40
N SER A 87 22.49 -5.27 11.63
CA SER A 87 23.37 -5.71 12.72
C SER A 87 23.68 -7.21 12.69
N ILE A 88 22.90 -8.02 11.97
CA ILE A 88 23.13 -9.46 11.81
C ILE A 88 24.23 -9.70 10.77
N PRO A 89 25.36 -10.32 11.13
CA PRO A 89 26.43 -10.68 10.20
C PRO A 89 25.93 -11.60 9.06
N LEU A 90 26.46 -11.42 7.84
CA LEU A 90 26.00 -12.17 6.66
C LEU A 90 26.18 -13.69 6.79
N ASP A 91 27.24 -14.15 7.45
CA ASP A 91 27.49 -15.58 7.71
C ASP A 91 26.43 -16.22 8.61
N LYS A 92 25.71 -15.42 9.40
CA LYS A 92 24.54 -15.84 10.19
C LYS A 92 23.23 -15.59 9.45
N LYS A 93 23.11 -14.45 8.75
CA LYS A 93 21.88 -14.02 8.06
C LYS A 93 21.54 -14.94 6.88
N VAL A 94 22.51 -15.27 6.03
CA VAL A 94 22.29 -16.07 4.81
C VAL A 94 21.74 -17.47 5.13
N PRO A 95 22.32 -18.26 6.06
CA PRO A 95 21.70 -19.54 6.45
C PRO A 95 20.32 -19.35 7.09
N MET A 96 20.14 -18.32 7.92
CA MET A 96 18.87 -18.05 8.60
C MET A 96 17.74 -17.79 7.60
N LEU A 97 18.00 -17.03 6.52
CA LEU A 97 17.01 -16.78 5.47
C LEU A 97 16.68 -18.04 4.66
N ASN A 98 17.70 -18.79 4.21
CA ASN A 98 17.50 -20.02 3.44
C ASN A 98 16.69 -21.07 4.20
N ASP A 99 17.01 -21.24 5.49
CA ASP A 99 16.42 -22.26 6.36
C ASP A 99 15.17 -21.77 7.11
N PHE A 100 14.73 -20.52 6.92
CA PHE A 100 13.66 -19.92 7.73
C PHE A 100 12.36 -20.73 7.72
N HIS A 101 12.00 -21.27 6.54
CA HIS A 101 10.84 -22.13 6.36
C HIS A 101 10.86 -23.38 7.26
N SER A 102 12.06 -23.88 7.62
CA SER A 102 12.21 -25.05 8.50
C SER A 102 11.91 -24.71 9.95
N TYR A 103 12.13 -23.45 10.37
CA TYR A 103 11.85 -22.98 11.73
C TYR A 103 10.35 -22.96 12.04
N LEU A 104 9.50 -22.92 11.02
CA LEU A 104 8.04 -23.08 11.17
C LEU A 104 7.66 -24.41 11.83
N TYR A 105 8.52 -25.42 11.73
CA TYR A 105 8.33 -26.75 12.30
C TYR A 105 9.16 -27.00 13.57
N GLN A 106 9.89 -25.99 14.05
CA GLN A 106 10.72 -26.09 15.26
C GLN A 106 10.04 -25.35 16.41
N ASP A 107 9.54 -26.10 17.41
CA ASP A 107 8.69 -25.56 18.49
C ASP A 107 9.35 -24.42 19.28
N GLU A 108 10.66 -24.50 19.50
CA GLU A 108 11.39 -23.57 20.38
C GLU A 108 12.23 -22.53 19.62
N TRP A 109 12.23 -22.56 18.28
CA TRP A 109 13.06 -21.64 17.52
C TRP A 109 12.61 -20.20 17.74
N ARG A 110 13.56 -19.34 18.07
CA ARG A 110 13.40 -17.90 18.27
C ARG A 110 14.72 -17.20 18.01
N PHE A 111 14.67 -15.90 17.75
CA PHE A 111 15.87 -15.09 17.57
C PHE A 111 15.77 -13.80 18.39
N THR A 112 16.68 -13.63 19.35
CA THR A 112 16.63 -12.55 20.36
C THR A 112 17.73 -11.50 20.20
N GLU A 113 18.53 -11.58 19.14
CA GLU A 113 19.66 -10.66 18.92
C GLU A 113 19.30 -9.50 17.99
N SER A 114 18.11 -9.52 17.37
CA SER A 114 17.67 -8.48 16.45
C SER A 114 17.52 -7.12 17.14
N GLN A 115 17.95 -6.06 16.46
CA GLN A 115 17.80 -4.68 16.91
C GLN A 115 16.63 -3.95 16.25
N GLU A 116 15.91 -4.63 15.35
CA GLU A 116 14.80 -4.06 14.61
C GLU A 116 13.60 -3.72 15.50
N LYS A 117 12.75 -2.82 14.99
CA LYS A 117 11.53 -2.36 15.68
C LYS A 117 10.53 -3.51 15.91
N ASP A 118 10.47 -4.44 14.97
CA ASP A 118 9.48 -5.53 14.92
C ASP A 118 10.04 -6.85 15.48
N ARG A 119 11.24 -6.83 16.10
CA ARG A 119 11.93 -8.02 16.66
C ARG A 119 11.09 -8.93 17.56
N GLN A 120 10.00 -8.43 18.13
CA GLN A 120 9.06 -9.23 18.92
C GLN A 120 8.55 -10.47 18.15
N VAL A 121 8.35 -10.36 16.83
CA VAL A 121 7.91 -11.52 16.02
C VAL A 121 9.00 -12.59 15.86
N LEU A 122 10.27 -12.25 16.12
CA LEU A 122 11.38 -13.19 16.15
C LEU A 122 11.62 -13.74 17.57
N GLU A 123 11.50 -12.88 18.59
CA GLU A 123 11.66 -13.25 20.00
C GLU A 123 10.57 -14.23 20.48
N ASP A 124 9.34 -14.03 20.01
CA ASP A 124 8.17 -14.88 20.28
C ASP A 124 7.70 -15.63 19.02
N PHE A 125 8.62 -15.99 18.14
CA PHE A 125 8.34 -16.86 17.00
C PHE A 125 7.74 -18.23 17.38
N PRO A 126 8.02 -18.84 18.56
CA PRO A 126 7.34 -20.04 19.02
C PRO A 126 5.81 -19.94 19.00
N THR A 127 5.26 -18.78 19.40
CA THR A 127 3.81 -18.53 19.38
C THR A 127 3.26 -18.49 17.95
N ILE A 128 3.97 -17.83 17.03
CA ILE A 128 3.57 -17.73 15.61
C ILE A 128 3.65 -19.11 14.95
N SER A 129 4.74 -19.83 15.17
CA SER A 129 4.98 -21.15 14.58
C SER A 129 4.00 -22.20 15.12
N LEU A 130 3.59 -22.12 16.38
CA LEU A 130 2.53 -22.95 16.96
C LEU A 130 1.22 -22.77 16.19
N GLU A 131 0.80 -21.53 15.98
CA GLU A 131 -0.44 -21.26 15.22
C GLU A 131 -0.32 -21.63 13.74
N PHE A 132 0.86 -21.49 13.14
CA PHE A 132 1.14 -22.06 11.81
C PHE A 132 0.91 -23.57 11.79
N ARG A 133 1.45 -24.31 12.76
CA ARG A 133 1.27 -25.77 12.85
C ARG A 133 -0.18 -26.17 13.08
N ASN A 134 -1.01 -25.30 13.67
CA ASN A 134 -2.45 -25.54 13.85
C ASN A 134 -3.29 -25.34 12.57
N LEU A 135 -2.76 -24.68 11.53
CA LEU A 135 -3.49 -24.47 10.27
C LEU A 135 -3.72 -25.79 9.51
N ALA A 136 -4.69 -25.79 8.59
CA ALA A 136 -4.87 -26.90 7.64
C ALA A 136 -3.60 -27.12 6.79
N GLN A 137 -3.35 -28.37 6.39
CA GLN A 137 -2.14 -28.77 5.65
C GLN A 137 -1.94 -27.93 4.37
N GLU A 138 -3.02 -27.71 3.61
CA GLU A 138 -2.99 -26.89 2.38
C GLU A 138 -2.51 -25.46 2.59
N TYR A 139 -2.78 -24.85 3.76
CA TYR A 139 -2.26 -23.52 4.08
C TYR A 139 -0.80 -23.58 4.53
N ARG A 140 -0.43 -24.60 5.30
CA ARG A 140 0.96 -24.79 5.75
C ARG A 140 1.90 -24.99 4.58
N ASP A 141 1.49 -25.78 3.59
CA ASP A 141 2.28 -26.06 2.39
C ASP A 141 2.58 -24.77 1.61
N VAL A 142 1.56 -23.93 1.40
CA VAL A 142 1.71 -22.63 0.71
C VAL A 142 2.63 -21.69 1.49
N ILE A 143 2.38 -21.50 2.79
CA ILE A 143 3.17 -20.57 3.61
C ILE A 143 4.64 -21.02 3.67
N SER A 144 4.89 -22.33 3.81
CA SER A 144 6.24 -22.89 3.87
C SER A 144 6.98 -22.78 2.53
N ASP A 145 6.34 -23.10 1.40
CA ASP A 145 6.93 -22.95 0.05
C ASP A 145 7.31 -21.49 -0.23
N ILE A 146 6.37 -20.57 0.00
CA ILE A 146 6.61 -19.15 -0.24
C ILE A 146 7.73 -18.64 0.67
N CYS A 147 7.70 -18.97 1.96
CA CYS A 147 8.75 -18.57 2.89
C CYS A 147 10.14 -19.07 2.45
N HIS A 148 10.25 -20.31 1.97
CA HIS A 148 11.50 -20.86 1.46
C HIS A 148 12.02 -20.11 0.23
N ARG A 149 11.14 -19.88 -0.76
CA ARG A 149 11.49 -19.19 -2.00
C ARG A 149 11.84 -17.72 -1.76
N MET A 150 11.12 -17.05 -0.87
CA MET A 150 11.42 -15.68 -0.44
C MET A 150 12.78 -15.61 0.25
N GLY A 151 13.02 -16.47 1.24
CA GLY A 151 14.30 -16.49 1.97
C GLY A 151 15.50 -16.77 1.07
N THR A 152 15.36 -17.68 0.10
CA THR A 152 16.39 -17.97 -0.91
C THR A 152 16.68 -16.74 -1.77
N GLY A 153 15.63 -16.06 -2.25
CA GLY A 153 15.77 -14.85 -3.07
C GLY A 153 16.34 -13.65 -2.31
N MET A 154 15.91 -13.42 -1.07
CA MET A 154 16.48 -12.39 -0.20
C MET A 154 17.97 -12.63 0.02
N ALA A 155 18.38 -13.88 0.29
CA ALA A 155 19.79 -14.24 0.43
C ALA A 155 20.62 -13.93 -0.82
N GLU A 156 20.07 -14.16 -2.03
CA GLU A 156 20.74 -13.80 -3.29
C GLU A 156 21.01 -12.30 -3.39
N PHE A 157 20.04 -11.45 -3.00
CA PHE A 157 20.15 -10.00 -3.07
C PHE A 157 20.90 -9.34 -1.90
N LEU A 158 21.29 -10.10 -0.86
CA LEU A 158 22.24 -9.61 0.14
C LEU A 158 23.66 -9.48 -0.40
N GLU A 159 24.04 -10.35 -1.34
CA GLU A 159 25.39 -10.37 -1.94
C GLU A 159 25.45 -9.57 -3.26
N LYS A 160 24.31 -9.08 -3.74
CA LYS A 160 24.14 -8.50 -5.07
C LYS A 160 23.33 -7.21 -5.04
N LYS A 161 23.84 -6.16 -5.70
CA LYS A 161 23.07 -4.92 -5.92
C LYS A 161 22.10 -5.05 -7.10
N VAL A 162 20.98 -4.34 -7.05
CA VAL A 162 20.02 -4.25 -8.16
C VAL A 162 20.62 -3.43 -9.31
N GLY A 163 21.16 -4.12 -10.31
CA GLY A 163 21.83 -3.49 -11.45
C GLY A 163 20.87 -3.09 -12.56
N SER A 164 20.09 -4.03 -13.07
CA SER A 164 19.19 -3.84 -14.21
C SER A 164 17.71 -3.71 -13.80
N MET A 165 16.88 -3.21 -14.73
CA MET A 165 15.42 -3.20 -14.56
C MET A 165 14.85 -4.61 -14.39
N LYS A 166 15.47 -5.61 -15.03
CA LYS A 166 15.10 -7.03 -14.87
C LYS A 166 15.44 -7.55 -13.48
N GLU A 167 16.61 -7.22 -12.95
CA GLU A 167 16.97 -7.58 -11.58
C GLU A 167 16.09 -6.87 -10.56
N TRP A 168 15.57 -5.68 -10.88
CA TRP A 168 14.59 -5.01 -10.03
C TRP A 168 13.24 -5.76 -10.02
N ASP A 169 12.80 -6.29 -11.16
CA ASP A 169 11.65 -7.20 -11.22
C ASP A 169 11.88 -8.49 -10.42
N GLU A 170 13.09 -9.06 -10.51
CA GLU A 170 13.47 -10.28 -9.81
C GLU A 170 13.53 -10.07 -8.29
N TYR A 171 14.12 -8.97 -7.83
CA TYR A 171 14.08 -8.58 -6.43
C TYR A 171 12.63 -8.40 -5.95
N CYS A 172 11.81 -7.63 -6.70
CA CYS A 172 10.41 -7.42 -6.35
C CYS A 172 9.59 -8.71 -6.41
N HIS A 173 9.96 -9.66 -7.27
CA HIS A 173 9.34 -10.99 -7.32
C HIS A 173 9.58 -11.70 -6.00
N TYR A 174 10.82 -11.77 -5.53
CA TYR A 174 11.14 -12.44 -4.28
C TYR A 174 10.46 -11.80 -3.08
N VAL A 175 10.53 -10.48 -2.91
CA VAL A 175 10.04 -9.85 -1.65
C VAL A 175 8.55 -9.51 -1.66
N ALA A 176 7.87 -9.52 -2.81
CA ALA A 176 6.45 -9.14 -2.90
C ALA A 176 5.63 -9.93 -3.92
N GLY A 177 6.20 -10.27 -5.07
CA GLY A 177 5.53 -11.09 -6.08
C GLY A 177 5.14 -12.47 -5.55
N LEU A 178 6.04 -13.11 -4.81
CA LEU A 178 5.79 -14.36 -4.10
C LEU A 178 4.70 -14.23 -3.03
N VAL A 179 4.59 -13.08 -2.36
CA VAL A 179 3.49 -12.80 -1.42
C VAL A 179 2.16 -12.77 -2.15
N GLY A 180 2.10 -12.12 -3.31
CA GLY A 180 0.93 -12.15 -4.19
C GLY A 180 0.52 -13.56 -4.58
N ILE A 181 1.49 -14.37 -5.05
CA ILE A 181 1.28 -15.79 -5.42
C ILE A 181 0.77 -16.60 -4.22
N GLY A 182 1.41 -16.48 -3.06
CA GLY A 182 1.01 -17.19 -1.84
C GLY A 182 -0.41 -16.84 -1.41
N LEU A 183 -0.76 -15.56 -1.39
CA LEU A 183 -2.12 -15.10 -1.09
C LEU A 183 -3.13 -15.70 -2.08
N SER A 184 -2.85 -15.66 -3.38
CA SER A 184 -3.73 -16.27 -4.39
C SER A 184 -3.94 -17.77 -4.18
N GLN A 185 -2.88 -18.49 -3.82
CA GLN A 185 -2.96 -19.91 -3.49
C GLN A 185 -3.79 -20.17 -2.22
N LEU A 186 -3.63 -19.35 -1.17
CA LEU A 186 -4.47 -19.43 0.04
C LEU A 186 -5.95 -19.16 -0.26
N PHE A 187 -6.26 -18.20 -1.14
CA PHE A 187 -7.64 -17.91 -1.55
C PHE A 187 -8.28 -19.10 -2.24
N SER A 188 -7.61 -19.70 -3.22
CA SER A 188 -8.11 -20.89 -3.90
C SER A 188 -8.19 -22.11 -2.97
N ALA A 189 -7.20 -22.31 -2.09
CA ALA A 189 -7.20 -23.40 -1.11
C ALA A 189 -8.38 -23.27 -0.13
N SER A 190 -8.75 -22.04 0.26
CA SER A 190 -9.94 -21.78 1.09
C SER A 190 -11.29 -22.04 0.41
N GLN A 191 -11.29 -22.33 -0.90
CA GLN A 191 -12.49 -22.48 -1.72
C GLN A 191 -13.37 -21.22 -1.80
N LEU A 192 -12.89 -20.08 -1.31
CA LEU A 192 -13.55 -18.78 -1.47
C LEU A 192 -13.38 -18.22 -2.89
N GLU A 193 -12.35 -18.65 -3.60
CA GLU A 193 -12.05 -18.26 -4.98
C GLU A 193 -11.82 -19.47 -5.89
N ASP A 194 -11.97 -19.25 -7.20
CA ASP A 194 -11.75 -20.29 -8.21
C ASP A 194 -10.29 -20.78 -8.19
N PRO A 195 -10.01 -22.08 -8.44
CA PRO A 195 -8.65 -22.60 -8.55
C PRO A 195 -7.77 -21.92 -9.60
N GLU A 196 -8.33 -21.22 -10.59
CA GLU A 196 -7.55 -20.40 -11.53
C GLU A 196 -6.83 -19.23 -10.85
N VAL A 197 -7.40 -18.65 -9.79
CA VAL A 197 -6.78 -17.52 -9.06
C VAL A 197 -5.42 -17.92 -8.48
N GLY A 198 -5.33 -19.08 -7.83
CA GLY A 198 -4.07 -19.61 -7.28
C GLY A 198 -3.13 -20.23 -8.31
N ARG A 199 -3.56 -20.47 -9.55
CA ARG A 199 -2.73 -21.03 -10.63
C ARG A 199 -2.08 -19.97 -11.51
N ASP A 200 -2.73 -18.83 -11.73
CA ASP A 200 -2.18 -17.73 -12.51
C ASP A 200 -1.16 -16.93 -11.71
N THR A 201 0.09 -17.41 -11.73
CA THR A 201 1.18 -16.77 -10.99
C THR A 201 1.64 -15.46 -11.63
N GLU A 202 1.37 -15.22 -12.91
CA GLU A 202 1.82 -14.00 -13.59
C GLU A 202 1.04 -12.79 -13.08
N LEU A 203 -0.30 -12.87 -13.06
CA LEU A 203 -1.13 -11.80 -12.52
C LEU A 203 -0.91 -11.60 -11.02
N ALA A 204 -0.77 -12.69 -10.26
CA ALA A 204 -0.49 -12.62 -8.84
C ALA A 204 0.87 -11.97 -8.54
N ASN A 205 1.88 -12.25 -9.37
CA ASN A 205 3.18 -11.60 -9.30
C ASN A 205 3.07 -10.09 -9.56
N SER A 206 2.36 -9.69 -10.63
CA SER A 206 2.14 -8.27 -10.96
C SER A 206 1.45 -7.49 -9.83
N MET A 207 0.51 -8.11 -9.10
CA MET A 207 -0.10 -7.53 -7.90
C MET A 207 0.93 -7.16 -6.83
N GLY A 208 1.92 -8.03 -6.58
CA GLY A 208 3.01 -7.79 -5.63
C GLY A 208 4.01 -6.75 -6.14
N LEU A 209 4.46 -6.89 -7.40
CA LEU A 209 5.41 -5.97 -8.02
C LEU A 209 4.89 -4.52 -8.03
N PHE A 210 3.61 -4.31 -8.32
CA PHE A 210 3.03 -2.97 -8.30
C PHE A 210 3.14 -2.29 -6.93
N LEU A 211 2.80 -3.02 -5.86
CA LEU A 211 2.90 -2.51 -4.49
C LEU A 211 4.34 -2.24 -4.09
N GLN A 212 5.24 -3.19 -4.38
CA GLN A 212 6.64 -3.08 -3.96
C GLN A 212 7.38 -1.96 -4.67
N LYS A 213 7.21 -1.84 -5.99
CA LYS A 213 7.80 -0.74 -6.75
C LYS A 213 7.27 0.61 -6.30
N THR A 214 5.97 0.70 -6.00
CA THR A 214 5.39 1.92 -5.45
C THR A 214 6.04 2.32 -4.12
N ASN A 215 6.30 1.34 -3.23
CA ASN A 215 6.97 1.60 -1.96
C ASN A 215 8.42 2.04 -2.18
N ILE A 216 9.21 1.29 -2.96
CA ILE A 216 10.61 1.61 -3.30
C ILE A 216 10.74 3.01 -3.93
N ILE A 217 9.81 3.40 -4.79
CA ILE A 217 9.81 4.73 -5.42
C ILE A 217 9.57 5.82 -4.37
N ARG A 218 8.56 5.63 -3.52
CA ARG A 218 8.15 6.63 -2.52
C ARG A 218 9.20 6.79 -1.41
N ASP A 219 9.83 5.70 -1.00
CA ASP A 219 10.65 5.62 0.22
C ASP A 219 12.15 5.88 -0.05
N TYR A 220 12.50 6.35 -1.26
CA TYR A 220 13.88 6.67 -1.70
C TYR A 220 14.74 7.35 -0.62
N LEU A 221 14.21 8.40 0.04
CA LEU A 221 14.99 9.18 1.01
C LEU A 221 15.21 8.42 2.32
N GLU A 222 14.22 7.65 2.78
CA GLU A 222 14.31 6.80 3.97
C GLU A 222 15.34 5.70 3.74
N ASP A 223 15.24 5.00 2.61
CA ASP A 223 16.16 3.93 2.23
C ASP A 223 17.60 4.45 2.11
N THR A 224 17.81 5.57 1.43
CA THR A 224 19.14 6.14 1.24
C THR A 224 19.77 6.58 2.57
N GLN A 225 18.99 7.10 3.52
CA GLN A 225 19.48 7.50 4.85
C GLN A 225 19.87 6.30 5.72
N GLU A 226 19.21 5.16 5.52
CA GLU A 226 19.51 3.89 6.18
C GLU A 226 20.59 3.08 5.46
N GLY A 227 21.15 3.60 4.36
CA GLY A 227 22.20 2.93 3.58
C GLY A 227 21.68 1.82 2.66
N ARG A 228 20.37 1.78 2.40
CA ARG A 228 19.71 0.84 1.49
C ARG A 228 19.56 1.47 0.10
N ALA A 229 19.65 0.65 -0.95
CA ALA A 229 19.61 1.12 -2.34
C ALA A 229 18.86 0.13 -3.24
N PHE A 230 17.59 0.43 -3.53
CA PHE A 230 16.72 -0.46 -4.32
C PHE A 230 16.40 0.06 -5.73
N TRP A 231 16.70 1.33 -6.04
CA TRP A 231 16.51 1.85 -7.40
C TRP A 231 17.54 1.20 -8.33
N PRO A 232 17.12 0.65 -9.49
CA PRO A 232 18.03 -0.07 -10.39
C PRO A 232 19.07 0.86 -10.98
N GLN A 233 20.34 0.42 -10.98
CA GLN A 233 21.46 1.18 -11.53
C GLN A 233 21.23 1.61 -12.98
N GLU A 234 20.71 0.72 -13.82
CA GLU A 234 20.35 0.98 -15.21
C GLU A 234 19.46 2.21 -15.37
N ALA A 235 18.56 2.49 -14.42
CA ALA A 235 17.70 3.66 -14.46
C ALA A 235 18.43 4.91 -13.94
N TRP A 236 18.91 4.90 -12.70
CA TRP A 236 19.41 6.13 -12.08
C TRP A 236 20.76 6.60 -12.66
N SER A 237 21.58 5.69 -13.20
CA SER A 237 22.88 6.06 -13.78
C SER A 237 22.76 6.86 -15.09
N GLN A 238 21.56 6.93 -15.68
CA GLN A 238 21.26 7.80 -16.81
C GLN A 238 21.16 9.29 -16.38
N PHE A 239 20.91 9.55 -15.10
CA PHE A 239 20.55 10.87 -14.57
C PHE A 239 21.53 11.40 -13.52
N ALA A 240 22.27 10.53 -12.84
CA ALA A 240 23.27 10.91 -11.84
C ALA A 240 24.45 9.93 -11.78
N GLY A 241 25.58 10.39 -11.25
CA GLY A 241 26.77 9.56 -11.06
C GLY A 241 26.64 8.55 -9.91
N ARG A 242 25.82 8.86 -8.91
CA ARG A 242 25.49 7.98 -7.78
C ARG A 242 24.01 8.16 -7.41
N LEU A 243 23.41 7.13 -6.81
CA LEU A 243 22.00 7.17 -6.42
C LEU A 243 21.70 8.31 -5.44
N GLU A 244 22.59 8.55 -4.48
CA GLU A 244 22.41 9.56 -3.42
C GLU A 244 22.51 11.00 -3.97
N ASP A 245 23.09 11.17 -5.16
CA ASP A 245 23.23 12.48 -5.78
C ASP A 245 21.87 13.02 -6.27
N LEU A 246 20.85 12.17 -6.47
CA LEU A 246 19.49 12.60 -6.83
C LEU A 246 18.81 13.44 -5.73
N ALA A 247 19.26 13.33 -4.47
CA ALA A 247 18.76 14.16 -3.37
C ALA A 247 19.34 15.58 -3.37
N LYS A 248 20.35 15.87 -4.20
CA LYS A 248 21.00 17.19 -4.22
C LYS A 248 20.12 18.24 -4.91
N PRO A 249 20.00 19.47 -4.37
CA PRO A 249 19.14 20.51 -4.93
C PRO A 249 19.44 20.88 -6.40
N ASP A 250 20.71 20.82 -6.80
CA ASP A 250 21.18 21.10 -8.17
C ASP A 250 20.90 19.97 -9.17
N GLN A 251 20.50 18.79 -8.70
CA GLN A 251 20.16 17.61 -9.52
C GLN A 251 18.64 17.39 -9.65
N LEU A 252 17.81 18.33 -9.18
CA LEU A 252 16.36 18.10 -9.06
C LEU A 252 15.69 17.73 -10.39
N GLU A 253 16.04 18.37 -11.51
CA GLU A 253 15.44 18.05 -12.81
C GLU A 253 15.78 16.61 -13.27
N SER A 254 17.05 16.20 -13.10
CA SER A 254 17.52 14.84 -13.36
C SER A 254 16.83 13.83 -12.45
N ALA A 255 16.68 14.16 -11.16
CA ALA A 255 15.99 13.36 -10.17
C ALA A 255 14.52 13.13 -10.51
N LEU A 256 13.81 14.18 -10.92
CA LEU A 256 12.42 14.08 -11.39
C LEU A 256 12.29 13.21 -12.65
N SER A 257 13.25 13.31 -13.58
CA SER A 257 13.26 12.47 -14.79
C SER A 257 13.46 10.99 -14.45
N CYS A 258 14.36 10.68 -13.51
CA CYS A 258 14.55 9.32 -13.01
C CYS A 258 13.31 8.79 -12.28
N LEU A 259 12.71 9.62 -11.42
CA LEU A 259 11.47 9.31 -10.72
C LEU A 259 10.33 8.96 -11.70
N ASN A 260 10.13 9.80 -12.72
CA ASN A 260 9.10 9.59 -13.72
C ASN A 260 9.34 8.30 -14.52
N LEU A 261 10.59 7.96 -14.85
CA LEU A 261 10.94 6.68 -15.48
C LEU A 261 10.51 5.49 -14.62
N LEU A 262 10.82 5.50 -13.32
CA LEU A 262 10.46 4.40 -12.42
C LEU A 262 8.97 4.31 -12.14
N VAL A 263 8.26 5.44 -12.01
CA VAL A 263 6.80 5.44 -11.91
C VAL A 263 6.17 4.86 -13.18
N THR A 264 6.67 5.23 -14.35
CA THR A 264 6.20 4.69 -15.64
C THR A 264 6.42 3.19 -15.74
N ASP A 265 7.56 2.69 -15.26
CA ASP A 265 7.77 1.25 -15.17
C ASP A 265 6.80 0.58 -14.18
N ALA A 266 6.57 1.13 -12.99
CA ALA A 266 5.60 0.57 -12.05
C ALA A 266 4.17 0.52 -12.62
N LEU A 267 3.76 1.54 -13.38
CA LEU A 267 2.44 1.61 -14.03
C LEU A 267 2.17 0.46 -15.01
N ARG A 268 3.22 -0.20 -15.52
CA ARG A 268 3.07 -1.34 -16.46
C ARG A 268 2.31 -2.52 -15.87
N HIS A 269 2.25 -2.62 -14.54
CA HIS A 269 1.56 -3.69 -13.81
C HIS A 269 0.06 -3.42 -13.63
N VAL A 270 -0.41 -2.19 -13.80
CA VAL A 270 -1.81 -1.81 -13.54
C VAL A 270 -2.82 -2.56 -14.43
N PRO A 271 -2.56 -2.82 -15.73
CA PRO A 271 -3.45 -3.67 -16.52
C PRO A 271 -3.63 -5.08 -15.93
N ASP A 272 -2.56 -5.70 -15.45
CA ASP A 272 -2.59 -7.02 -14.81
C ASP A 272 -3.33 -6.97 -13.47
N VAL A 273 -3.14 -5.91 -12.69
CA VAL A 273 -3.90 -5.66 -11.45
C VAL A 273 -5.41 -5.61 -11.72
N ILE A 274 -5.84 -4.90 -12.77
CA ILE A 274 -7.26 -4.86 -13.17
C ILE A 274 -7.75 -6.26 -13.54
N SER A 275 -6.97 -6.99 -14.33
CA SER A 275 -7.27 -8.37 -14.73
C SER A 275 -7.38 -9.32 -13.53
N TYR A 276 -6.45 -9.26 -12.58
CA TYR A 276 -6.49 -10.07 -11.37
C TYR A 276 -7.75 -9.78 -10.54
N LEU A 277 -7.99 -8.50 -10.21
CA LEU A 277 -9.11 -8.11 -9.36
C LEU A 277 -10.47 -8.46 -10.00
N SER A 278 -10.56 -8.45 -11.33
CA SER A 278 -11.79 -8.83 -12.05
C SER A 278 -12.19 -10.30 -11.91
N ARG A 279 -11.27 -11.17 -11.46
CA ARG A 279 -11.52 -12.61 -11.29
C ARG A 279 -12.04 -12.95 -9.89
N LEU A 280 -11.85 -12.06 -8.92
CA LEU A 280 -12.22 -12.29 -7.53
C LEU A 280 -13.74 -12.22 -7.35
N ARG A 281 -14.29 -13.18 -6.60
CA ARG A 281 -15.73 -13.35 -6.38
C ARG A 281 -16.12 -13.11 -4.93
N ASN A 282 -15.26 -13.47 -3.98
CA ASN A 282 -15.53 -13.26 -2.56
C ASN A 282 -15.27 -11.79 -2.20
N GLN A 283 -16.23 -11.16 -1.51
CA GLN A 283 -16.16 -9.74 -1.20
C GLN A 283 -15.02 -9.38 -0.23
N SER A 284 -14.75 -10.25 0.76
CA SER A 284 -13.66 -10.01 1.72
C SER A 284 -12.29 -10.11 1.03
N VAL A 285 -12.11 -11.12 0.17
CA VAL A 285 -10.90 -11.29 -0.66
C VAL A 285 -10.73 -10.13 -1.64
N PHE A 286 -11.82 -9.69 -2.30
CA PHE A 286 -11.80 -8.53 -3.18
C PHE A 286 -11.34 -7.28 -2.45
N ASN A 287 -11.94 -6.96 -1.30
CA ASN A 287 -11.56 -5.78 -0.52
C ASN A 287 -10.09 -5.86 -0.08
N PHE A 288 -9.67 -7.04 0.39
CA PHE A 288 -8.30 -7.30 0.80
C PHE A 288 -7.29 -7.05 -0.32
N CYS A 289 -7.59 -7.50 -1.53
CA CYS A 289 -6.72 -7.30 -2.68
C CYS A 289 -6.81 -5.88 -3.27
N ALA A 290 -8.00 -5.28 -3.35
CA ALA A 290 -8.22 -4.02 -4.06
C ALA A 290 -7.72 -2.80 -3.28
N ILE A 291 -7.88 -2.79 -1.96
CA ILE A 291 -7.53 -1.63 -1.11
C ILE A 291 -6.05 -1.24 -1.25
N PRO A 292 -5.07 -2.15 -1.12
CA PRO A 292 -3.65 -1.79 -1.33
C PRO A 292 -3.37 -1.26 -2.74
N GLN A 293 -4.02 -1.81 -3.75
CA GLN A 293 -3.80 -1.45 -5.15
C GLN A 293 -4.28 -0.03 -5.45
N VAL A 294 -5.47 0.35 -4.94
CA VAL A 294 -5.96 1.73 -5.09
C VAL A 294 -5.13 2.73 -4.28
N MET A 295 -4.57 2.33 -3.13
CA MET A 295 -3.64 3.16 -2.38
C MET A 295 -2.31 3.34 -3.13
N ALA A 296 -1.83 2.30 -3.81
CA ALA A 296 -0.60 2.35 -4.58
C ALA A 296 -0.73 3.28 -5.79
N ILE A 297 -1.81 3.19 -6.59
CA ILE A 297 -2.00 4.12 -7.72
C ILE A 297 -2.18 5.58 -7.26
N ALA A 298 -2.87 5.82 -6.13
CA ALA A 298 -2.97 7.14 -5.53
C ALA A 298 -1.60 7.68 -5.05
N THR A 299 -0.76 6.79 -4.51
CA THR A 299 0.61 7.10 -4.09
C THR A 299 1.48 7.43 -5.30
N LEU A 300 1.46 6.62 -6.36
CA LEU A 300 2.19 6.90 -7.60
C LEU A 300 1.74 8.21 -8.23
N SER A 301 0.43 8.51 -8.27
CA SER A 301 -0.06 9.83 -8.71
C SER A 301 0.54 10.95 -7.86
N THR A 302 0.65 10.77 -6.54
CA THR A 302 1.23 11.77 -5.64
C THR A 302 2.75 11.90 -5.83
N CYS A 303 3.46 10.82 -6.15
CA CYS A 303 4.92 10.82 -6.36
C CYS A 303 5.30 11.36 -7.75
N TYR A 304 4.48 11.13 -8.78
CA TYR A 304 4.84 11.48 -10.15
C TYR A 304 5.16 12.98 -10.28
N ASN A 305 6.34 13.28 -10.81
CA ASN A 305 6.89 14.61 -10.98
C ASN A 305 6.87 15.47 -9.70
N ASN A 306 7.11 14.86 -8.53
CA ASN A 306 7.04 15.53 -7.23
C ASN A 306 8.42 15.62 -6.53
N PRO A 307 8.98 16.84 -6.36
CA PRO A 307 10.26 17.06 -5.66
C PRO A 307 10.30 16.52 -4.23
N MET A 308 9.15 16.39 -3.58
CA MET A 308 9.07 15.96 -2.18
C MET A 308 9.57 14.53 -1.95
N VAL A 309 9.64 13.69 -2.99
CA VAL A 309 10.24 12.33 -2.90
C VAL A 309 11.71 12.40 -2.48
N PHE A 310 12.42 13.46 -2.86
CA PHE A 310 13.83 13.65 -2.57
C PHE A 310 14.10 14.53 -1.33
N GLN A 311 13.07 15.22 -0.83
CA GLN A 311 13.21 16.26 0.19
C GLN A 311 12.47 15.94 1.49
N GLY A 312 11.59 14.94 1.49
CA GLY A 312 10.82 14.58 2.67
C GLY A 312 9.94 13.36 2.44
N VAL A 313 8.82 13.33 3.16
CA VAL A 313 7.92 12.18 3.19
C VAL A 313 6.70 12.45 2.31
N VAL A 314 6.55 11.68 1.24
CA VAL A 314 5.35 11.70 0.39
C VAL A 314 4.39 10.63 0.88
N LYS A 315 3.26 11.02 1.49
CA LYS A 315 2.21 10.10 1.94
C LYS A 315 0.84 10.64 1.57
N ILE A 316 -0.04 9.75 1.11
CA ILE A 316 -1.45 10.07 0.96
C ILE A 316 -2.03 10.47 2.33
N ARG A 317 -2.94 11.44 2.34
CA ARG A 317 -3.57 11.88 3.59
C ARG A 317 -4.41 10.73 4.16
N LYS A 318 -4.48 10.64 5.49
CA LYS A 318 -5.30 9.61 6.16
C LYS A 318 -6.78 9.67 5.75
N GLY A 319 -7.32 10.88 5.54
CA GLY A 319 -8.69 11.05 5.04
C GLY A 319 -8.88 10.47 3.65
N GLN A 320 -7.96 10.76 2.73
CA GLN A 320 -7.93 10.15 1.40
C GLN A 320 -7.82 8.62 1.46
N ALA A 321 -6.92 8.09 2.29
CA ALA A 321 -6.77 6.65 2.48
C ALA A 321 -8.08 5.99 2.95
N VAL A 322 -8.78 6.59 3.92
CA VAL A 322 -10.07 6.11 4.40
C VAL A 322 -11.13 6.17 3.30
N THR A 323 -11.20 7.25 2.52
CA THR A 323 -12.10 7.34 1.36
C THR A 323 -11.85 6.20 0.37
N LEU A 324 -10.58 5.98 -0.02
CA LEU A 324 -10.20 4.90 -0.92
C LEU A 324 -10.60 3.52 -0.38
N MET A 325 -10.37 3.26 0.91
CA MET A 325 -10.80 2.02 1.57
C MET A 325 -12.31 1.79 1.50
N MET A 326 -13.10 2.86 1.65
CA MET A 326 -14.56 2.78 1.64
C MET A 326 -15.13 2.66 0.23
N GLU A 327 -14.44 3.18 -0.78
CA GLU A 327 -14.90 3.18 -2.17
C GLU A 327 -14.48 1.91 -2.93
N ALA A 328 -13.31 1.35 -2.64
CA ALA A 328 -12.72 0.20 -3.33
C ALA A 328 -13.37 -1.15 -2.97
N THR A 329 -14.69 -1.25 -3.18
CA THR A 329 -15.52 -2.40 -2.80
C THR A 329 -16.09 -3.17 -4.00
N ASN A 330 -15.88 -2.70 -5.23
CA ASN A 330 -16.25 -3.42 -6.45
C ASN A 330 -15.39 -2.95 -7.63
N MET A 331 -15.35 -3.74 -8.71
CA MET A 331 -14.50 -3.45 -9.87
C MET A 331 -14.78 -2.11 -10.54
N SER A 332 -16.04 -1.70 -10.65
CA SER A 332 -16.38 -0.41 -11.28
C SER A 332 -15.82 0.77 -10.49
N ALA A 333 -15.91 0.72 -9.16
CA ALA A 333 -15.31 1.71 -8.29
C ALA A 333 -13.78 1.70 -8.38
N VAL A 334 -13.13 0.53 -8.35
CA VAL A 334 -11.68 0.40 -8.50
C VAL A 334 -11.19 0.96 -9.83
N GLN A 335 -11.83 0.60 -10.95
CA GLN A 335 -11.49 1.12 -12.27
C GLN A 335 -11.67 2.64 -12.37
N THR A 336 -12.71 3.18 -11.71
CA THR A 336 -12.93 4.64 -11.63
C THR A 336 -11.80 5.33 -10.87
N ILE A 337 -11.38 4.79 -9.74
CA ILE A 337 -10.26 5.30 -8.94
C ILE A 337 -8.95 5.25 -9.74
N ILE A 338 -8.65 4.11 -10.38
CA ILE A 338 -7.46 3.93 -11.23
C ILE A 338 -7.48 4.95 -12.38
N ALA A 339 -8.61 5.11 -13.06
CA ALA A 339 -8.74 6.06 -14.16
C ALA A 339 -8.55 7.51 -13.70
N GLN A 340 -9.10 7.88 -12.54
CA GLN A 340 -8.93 9.21 -11.95
C GLN A 340 -7.46 9.51 -11.66
N HIS A 341 -6.76 8.63 -10.93
CA HIS A 341 -5.35 8.83 -10.60
C HIS A 341 -4.44 8.75 -11.84
N SER A 342 -4.80 7.93 -12.83
CA SER A 342 -4.10 7.92 -14.13
C SER A 342 -4.24 9.27 -14.84
N GLN A 343 -5.44 9.88 -14.81
CA GLN A 343 -5.69 11.19 -15.40
C GLN A 343 -4.94 12.32 -14.68
N GLU A 344 -4.79 12.23 -13.36
CA GLU A 344 -3.96 13.15 -12.58
C GLU A 344 -2.49 13.06 -12.98
N ILE A 345 -1.97 11.86 -13.26
CA ILE A 345 -0.60 11.66 -13.77
C ILE A 345 -0.48 12.31 -15.16
N VAL A 346 -1.42 12.07 -16.07
CA VAL A 346 -1.43 12.69 -17.42
C VAL A 346 -1.29 14.21 -17.34
N GLN A 347 -1.97 14.86 -16.39
CA GLN A 347 -1.92 16.31 -16.19
C GLN A 347 -0.56 16.82 -15.71
N LYS A 348 0.27 15.95 -15.11
CA LYS A 348 1.61 16.27 -14.58
C LYS A 348 2.75 15.94 -15.54
N VAL A 349 2.48 15.25 -16.65
CA VAL A 349 3.50 14.87 -17.64
C VAL A 349 4.08 16.12 -18.31
N SER A 350 5.36 16.40 -18.04
CA SER A 350 6.08 17.49 -18.70
C SER A 350 6.38 17.17 -20.16
N LEU A 351 6.39 18.18 -21.03
CA LEU A 351 6.81 18.06 -22.42
C LEU A 351 8.29 17.71 -22.57
N THR A 352 9.11 18.07 -21.59
CA THR A 352 10.56 17.84 -21.57
C THR A 352 10.96 16.53 -20.90
N ASP A 353 10.00 15.78 -20.35
CA ASP A 353 10.29 14.52 -19.65
C ASP A 353 10.77 13.43 -20.64
N PRO A 354 11.93 12.80 -20.41
CA PRO A 354 12.45 11.77 -21.32
C PRO A 354 11.56 10.52 -21.44
N SER A 355 10.74 10.24 -20.43
CA SER A 355 9.84 9.08 -20.39
C SER A 355 8.43 9.41 -20.91
N ARG A 356 8.15 10.67 -21.27
CA ARG A 356 6.82 11.18 -21.65
C ARG A 356 6.02 10.23 -22.53
N ASP A 357 6.56 9.81 -23.67
CA ASP A 357 5.79 9.02 -24.64
C ASP A 357 5.46 7.63 -24.09
N LYS A 358 6.39 7.02 -23.34
CA LYS A 358 6.14 5.75 -22.64
C LYS A 358 5.08 5.91 -21.56
N THR A 359 5.15 7.00 -20.78
CA THR A 359 4.18 7.32 -19.73
C THR A 359 2.77 7.50 -20.31
N LEU A 360 2.64 8.31 -21.36
CA LEU A 360 1.35 8.55 -22.02
C LEU A 360 0.79 7.26 -22.65
N HIS A 361 1.66 6.42 -23.22
CA HIS A 361 1.24 5.13 -23.78
C HIS A 361 0.67 4.20 -22.71
N ILE A 362 1.38 3.99 -21.59
CA ILE A 362 0.87 3.10 -20.53
C ILE A 362 -0.41 3.64 -19.88
N LEU A 363 -0.52 4.95 -19.69
CA LEU A 363 -1.74 5.57 -19.14
C LEU A 363 -2.93 5.43 -20.10
N ALA A 364 -2.70 5.48 -21.41
CA ALA A 364 -3.74 5.22 -22.41
C ALA A 364 -4.23 3.76 -22.34
N LEU A 365 -3.30 2.79 -22.21
CA LEU A 365 -3.63 1.38 -22.06
C LEU A 365 -4.44 1.11 -20.77
N ILE A 366 -4.03 1.71 -19.65
CA ILE A 366 -4.75 1.61 -18.37
C ILE A 366 -6.17 2.15 -18.52
N ARG A 367 -6.33 3.30 -19.19
CA ARG A 367 -7.65 3.90 -19.45
C ARG A 367 -8.53 2.99 -20.29
N GLU A 368 -8.00 2.44 -21.39
CA GLU A 368 -8.73 1.50 -22.25
C GLU A 368 -9.27 0.31 -21.43
N ARG A 369 -8.40 -0.34 -20.64
CA ARG A 369 -8.76 -1.45 -19.76
C ARG A 369 -9.77 -1.08 -18.67
N SER A 370 -9.71 0.15 -18.16
CA SER A 370 -10.67 0.64 -17.16
C SER A 370 -12.03 0.98 -17.77
N THR A 371 -12.09 1.36 -19.04
CA THR A 371 -13.34 1.76 -19.73
C THR A 371 -14.07 0.61 -20.43
N LEU A 372 -13.38 -0.45 -20.86
CA LEU A 372 -13.99 -1.60 -21.55
C LEU A 372 -15.01 -2.35 -20.67
N SER A 373 -14.94 -2.22 -19.35
CA SER A 373 -15.94 -2.76 -18.42
C SER A 373 -17.11 -1.81 -18.11
N GLN A 374 -17.06 -0.55 -18.58
CA GLN A 374 -18.00 0.52 -18.24
C GLN A 374 -19.04 0.82 -19.34
N SER A 375 -19.23 -0.04 -20.36
CA SER A 375 -20.21 0.20 -21.44
C SER A 375 -21.69 0.21 -21.01
N SER A 376 -21.97 0.31 -19.71
CA SER A 376 -23.28 0.64 -19.16
C SER A 376 -23.12 1.57 -17.96
N LEU A 377 -23.01 2.88 -18.16
CA LEU A 377 -23.57 3.97 -17.31
C LEU A 377 -23.05 5.36 -17.78
N PRO A 378 -23.83 6.43 -17.60
CA PRO A 378 -23.55 7.73 -18.21
C PRO A 378 -22.44 8.49 -17.48
N SER A 379 -21.71 9.28 -18.26
CA SER A 379 -20.70 10.25 -17.84
C SER A 379 -21.22 11.14 -16.70
N ARG A 380 -20.57 11.09 -15.53
CA ARG A 380 -20.77 12.11 -14.49
C ARG A 380 -20.17 13.43 -14.97
N THR A 381 -21.04 14.36 -15.35
CA THR A 381 -20.75 15.79 -15.32
C THR A 381 -20.28 16.18 -13.92
N HIS A 382 -19.30 17.09 -13.81
CA HIS A 382 -18.83 17.67 -12.55
C HIS A 382 -19.97 18.38 -11.82
N HIS A 383 -20.78 17.64 -11.08
CA HIS A 383 -21.66 18.18 -10.08
C HIS A 383 -20.83 18.35 -8.81
N LEU A 384 -20.64 19.59 -8.35
CA LEU A 384 -20.18 19.88 -6.98
C LEU A 384 -20.98 18.98 -6.04
N SER A 385 -20.29 18.12 -5.29
CA SER A 385 -20.97 17.17 -4.43
C SER A 385 -21.89 17.92 -3.45
N PRO A 386 -23.08 17.37 -3.12
CA PRO A 386 -24.04 18.03 -2.24
C PRO A 386 -23.42 18.50 -0.92
N MET A 387 -22.34 17.85 -0.49
CA MET A 387 -21.55 18.26 0.67
C MET A 387 -20.74 19.54 0.46
N TYR A 388 -20.15 19.76 -0.72
CA TYR A 388 -19.47 21.02 -1.03
C TYR A 388 -20.46 22.17 -1.11
N LEU A 389 -21.64 21.94 -1.68
CA LEU A 389 -22.74 22.92 -1.67
C LEU A 389 -23.20 23.22 -0.24
N SER A 390 -23.34 22.19 0.59
CA SER A 390 -23.73 22.34 2.00
C SER A 390 -22.66 23.06 2.82
N ALA A 391 -21.39 22.73 2.65
CA ALA A 391 -20.26 23.39 3.30
C ALA A 391 -20.11 24.85 2.85
N ALA A 392 -20.30 25.14 1.56
CA ALA A 392 -20.32 26.50 1.04
C ALA A 392 -21.51 27.32 1.60
N MET A 393 -22.70 26.73 1.72
CA MET A 393 -23.84 27.38 2.37
C MET A 393 -23.60 27.63 3.86
N LEU A 394 -22.95 26.69 4.56
CA LEU A 394 -22.63 26.83 5.99
C LEU A 394 -21.58 27.92 6.23
N LEU A 395 -20.55 27.98 5.39
CA LEU A 395 -19.55 29.06 5.40
C LEU A 395 -20.18 30.41 5.05
N ALA A 396 -21.10 30.46 4.08
CA ALA A 396 -21.84 31.67 3.74
C ALA A 396 -22.73 32.14 4.91
N ALA A 397 -23.42 31.22 5.59
CA ALA A 397 -24.25 31.52 6.75
C ALA A 397 -23.40 32.04 7.94
N LEU A 398 -22.26 31.41 8.22
CA LEU A 398 -21.34 31.86 9.27
C LEU A 398 -20.70 33.22 8.94
N SER A 399 -20.35 33.44 7.67
CA SER A 399 -19.81 34.74 7.20
C SER A 399 -20.88 35.84 7.29
N TRP A 400 -22.13 35.55 6.93
CA TRP A 400 -23.26 36.47 7.10
C TRP A 400 -23.51 36.79 8.57
N GLN A 401 -23.44 35.81 9.45
CA GLN A 401 -23.62 36.00 10.89
C GLN A 401 -22.47 36.83 11.50
N TYR A 402 -21.24 36.62 11.05
CA TYR A 402 -20.08 37.42 11.46
C TYR A 402 -20.16 38.87 10.94
N LEU A 403 -20.52 39.07 9.68
CA LEU A 403 -20.70 40.40 9.09
C LEU A 403 -21.87 41.17 9.74
N SER A 404 -22.98 40.49 10.04
CA SER A 404 -24.12 41.13 10.72
C SER A 404 -23.82 41.50 12.17
N THR A 405 -23.07 40.67 12.90
CA THR A 405 -22.65 40.97 14.29
C THR A 405 -21.59 42.08 14.36
N THR A 406 -20.63 42.10 13.44
CA THR A 406 -19.64 43.19 13.33
C THR A 406 -20.27 44.51 12.86
N ALA A 407 -21.24 44.47 11.93
CA ALA A 407 -22.00 45.66 11.51
C ALA A 407 -22.87 46.22 12.66
N ALA A 408 -23.48 45.37 13.47
CA ALA A 408 -24.23 45.78 14.66
C ALA A 408 -23.32 46.40 15.73
N GLN A 409 -22.09 45.90 15.89
CA GLN A 409 -21.09 46.50 16.78
C GLN A 409 -20.57 47.86 16.28
N ALA A 410 -20.41 48.03 14.97
CA ALA A 410 -20.00 49.30 14.36
C ALA A 410 -21.08 50.40 14.48
N GLN A 411 -22.36 50.03 14.46
CA GLN A 411 -23.48 50.96 14.71
C GLN A 411 -23.63 51.33 16.20
N GLY A 412 -23.23 50.45 17.13
CA GLY A 412 -23.26 50.73 18.57
C GLY A 412 -22.18 51.68 19.08
N THR A 413 -21.15 51.98 18.28
CA THR A 413 -20.06 52.91 18.64
C THR A 413 -20.24 54.33 18.08
N GLY A 414 -21.32 54.60 17.33
CA GLY A 414 -21.56 55.91 16.70
C GLY A 414 -22.32 56.93 17.56
N ASP A 415 -23.02 56.52 18.62
CA ASP A 415 -23.96 57.38 19.38
C ASP A 415 -23.41 57.89 20.73
N MET A 416 -22.08 57.92 20.93
CA MET A 416 -21.47 58.51 22.13
C MET A 416 -20.47 59.65 21.83
N GLN A 417 -20.72 60.48 20.82
CA GLN A 417 -20.08 61.80 20.69
C GLN A 417 -21.03 62.84 20.06
N GLY A 418 -21.67 63.67 20.89
CA GLY A 418 -22.39 64.86 20.43
C GLY A 418 -23.43 65.35 21.44
N GLN A 419 -23.15 66.50 22.05
CA GLN A 419 -24.05 67.29 22.91
C GLN A 419 -25.33 67.72 22.20
#